data_AF-A0A0T6BA08-F1
#
_entry.id   AF-A0A0T6BA08-F1
#
_cell.length_a   1.000
_cell.length_b   1.000
_cell.length_c   1.000
_cell.angle_alpha   90.00
_cell.angle_beta   90.00
_cell.angle_gamma   90.00
#
_symmetry.space_group_name_H-M   'P 1'
#
loop_
_entity.id
_entity.type
_entity.pdbx_description
1 polymer ?
#
loop_
_entity_poly.entity_id
_entity_poly.type
_entity_poly.pdbx_seq_one_letter_code
_entity_poly.pdbx_strand_id
1 'polypeptide(L)'
;KTRMCEIFRAATYIDPKGIRNHRIERCRPSKYVKSKLGHREIYFNLSNLNARETSNMEQMSKSETIALREKYIGPSCQLFFKKDPIKIVRARGQYMFDEKGDAYLDCINNVCHVGHCHPDVVKAACNQIATLNTNNRFLHDEIVLCAERILSTMPDELSVCYFVNSGSEANDLAIRLAQIHTGNKDIISLEQ
;
A
#
# COMPACT_ATOMS: atom_id res chain seq x y z
N LYS A 1 -1.15 18.09 23.26
CA LYS A 1 0.13 17.49 22.83
C LYS A 1 -0.05 15.97 22.77
N THR A 2 -0.76 15.50 21.75
CA THR A 2 -0.94 14.06 21.51
C THR A 2 -0.96 13.88 20.00
N ARG A 3 0.22 13.73 19.41
CA ARG A 3 0.38 13.29 18.03
C ARG A 3 0.42 11.77 18.07
N MET A 4 -0.74 11.15 17.90
CA MET A 4 -0.84 9.74 17.55
C MET A 4 -1.54 9.68 16.19
N CYS A 5 -1.02 8.85 15.29
CA CYS A 5 -1.34 8.75 13.86
C CYS A 5 -0.57 9.68 12.90
N GLU A 6 0.76 9.68 12.95
CA GLU A 6 1.56 9.90 11.72
C GLU A 6 2.82 9.03 11.80
N ILE A 7 2.75 7.83 11.22
CA ILE A 7 3.93 7.07 10.80
C ILE A 7 3.73 6.66 9.34
N PHE A 8 4.59 7.22 8.49
CA PHE A 8 4.75 7.08 7.04
C PHE A 8 3.81 7.86 6.10
N ARG A 9 3.82 9.19 6.25
CA ARG A 9 3.47 10.13 5.17
C ARG A 9 4.74 10.48 4.39
N ALA A 10 5.00 9.83 3.26
CA ALA A 10 6.05 10.26 2.35
C ALA A 10 5.58 11.54 1.63
N ALA A 11 6.32 12.63 1.84
CA ALA A 11 6.05 13.94 1.27
C ALA A 11 6.22 13.93 -0.27
N THR A 12 5.14 14.19 -0.99
CA THR A 12 5.20 14.80 -2.33
C THR A 12 4.85 16.28 -2.18
N TYR A 13 5.88 17.13 -2.30
CA TYR A 13 5.70 18.57 -2.48
C TYR A 13 5.03 18.81 -3.84
N ILE A 14 3.82 19.38 -3.83
CA ILE A 14 3.07 19.78 -5.04
C ILE A 14 3.20 21.30 -5.18
N ASP A 15 3.78 21.75 -6.29
CA ASP A 15 3.92 23.16 -6.68
C ASP A 15 2.53 23.85 -6.71
N PRO A 16 2.38 25.07 -6.14
CA PRO A 16 1.11 25.81 -6.11
C PRO A 16 0.51 26.18 -7.48
N LYS A 17 1.19 25.93 -8.60
CA LYS A 17 0.72 26.30 -9.95
C LYS A 17 0.18 25.10 -10.73
N GLY A 18 -1.01 24.64 -10.36
CA GLY A 18 -2.01 24.00 -11.25
C GLY A 18 -1.56 22.79 -12.09
N ILE A 19 -2.10 21.61 -11.78
CA ILE A 19 -1.96 20.38 -12.58
C ILE A 19 -2.48 20.64 -14.01
N ARG A 20 -1.56 20.80 -14.97
CA ARG A 20 -1.86 20.67 -16.40
C ARG A 20 -1.61 19.22 -16.81
N ASN A 21 -2.67 18.54 -17.23
CA ASN A 21 -2.73 17.26 -17.95
C ASN A 21 -1.37 16.57 -18.19
N HIS A 22 -0.90 15.75 -17.25
CA HIS A 22 0.17 14.80 -17.54
C HIS A 22 -0.42 13.55 -18.19
N ARG A 23 -0.24 13.46 -19.51
CA ARG A 23 -0.39 12.25 -20.30
C ARG A 23 0.55 11.19 -19.70
N ILE A 24 0.04 10.00 -19.37
CA ILE A 24 0.89 8.85 -19.03
C ILE A 24 1.69 8.52 -20.30
N GLU A 25 2.95 8.96 -20.35
CA GLU A 25 3.83 8.61 -21.45
C GLU A 25 4.23 7.14 -21.32
N ARG A 26 3.98 6.36 -22.38
CA ARG A 26 4.52 5.01 -22.52
C ARG A 26 6.03 5.10 -22.47
N CYS A 27 6.63 4.67 -21.37
CA CYS A 27 8.07 4.52 -21.30
C CYS A 27 8.45 3.35 -22.21
N ARG A 28 9.09 3.62 -23.37
CA ARG A 28 9.67 2.56 -24.19
C ARG A 28 10.67 1.76 -23.33
N PRO A 29 10.79 0.44 -23.52
CA PRO A 29 11.64 -0.40 -22.69
C PRO A 29 13.12 -0.09 -22.96
N SER A 30 13.67 0.87 -22.21
CA SER A 30 15.11 0.98 -21.97
C SER A 30 15.46 -0.02 -20.87
N LYS A 31 16.59 -0.72 -20.99
CA LYS A 31 17.07 -1.69 -19.97
C LYS A 31 17.28 -1.08 -18.57
N TYR A 32 17.28 0.26 -18.49
CA TYR A 32 17.49 1.03 -17.27
C TYR A 32 16.54 2.24 -17.23
N VAL A 33 15.92 2.49 -16.07
CA VAL A 33 15.27 3.77 -15.75
C VAL A 33 16.25 4.62 -14.96
N LYS A 34 16.57 5.80 -15.48
CA LYS A 34 17.42 6.79 -14.79
C LYS A 34 16.53 7.64 -13.89
N SER A 35 16.78 7.63 -12.58
CA SER A 35 16.22 8.64 -11.67
C SER A 35 17.38 9.41 -11.02
N LYS A 36 17.25 10.74 -10.96
CA LYS A 36 18.21 11.64 -10.31
C LYS A 36 17.61 12.06 -8.96
N LEU A 37 18.06 11.44 -7.87
CA LEU A 37 17.90 11.97 -6.51
C LEU A 37 19.27 12.47 -6.05
N GLY A 38 19.53 13.78 -6.20
CA GLY A 38 20.80 14.41 -5.81
C GLY A 38 22.03 13.98 -6.63
N HIS A 39 23.20 13.97 -6.00
CA HIS A 39 24.52 13.76 -6.63
C HIS A 39 24.92 12.28 -6.86
N ARG A 40 24.01 11.31 -6.70
CA ARG A 40 24.29 9.89 -6.97
C ARG A 40 23.41 9.37 -8.10
N GLU A 41 24.03 8.77 -9.11
CA GLU A 41 23.33 8.02 -10.15
C GLU A 41 22.93 6.64 -9.63
N ILE A 42 21.63 6.33 -9.63
CA ILE A 42 21.11 5.00 -9.29
C ILE A 42 20.61 4.35 -10.58
N TYR A 43 21.23 3.22 -10.94
CA TYR A 43 20.84 2.43 -12.10
C TYR A 43 19.91 1.29 -11.66
N PHE A 44 18.60 1.42 -11.93
CA PHE A 44 17.67 0.31 -11.77
C PHE A 44 17.77 -0.62 -12.98
N ASN A 45 18.35 -1.81 -12.77
CA ASN A 45 18.42 -2.85 -13.79
C ASN A 45 17.06 -3.56 -13.92
N LEU A 46 16.34 -3.29 -15.01
CA LEU A 46 15.02 -3.88 -15.28
C LEU A 46 15.10 -5.32 -15.80
N SER A 47 16.29 -5.82 -16.18
CA SER A 47 16.44 -7.18 -16.73
C SER A 47 16.12 -8.29 -15.73
N ASN A 48 16.24 -8.02 -14.42
CA ASN A 48 15.85 -8.96 -13.35
C ASN A 48 14.33 -8.95 -13.01
N LEU A 49 13.54 -8.08 -13.65
CA LEU A 49 12.08 -8.07 -13.54
C LEU A 49 11.40 -9.02 -14.53
N ASN A 50 12.13 -9.47 -15.57
CA ASN A 50 11.57 -10.21 -16.72
C ASN A 50 11.74 -11.73 -16.66
N ALA A 51 12.06 -12.34 -15.51
CA ALA A 51 12.47 -13.75 -15.46
C ALA A 51 11.55 -14.70 -14.68
N ARG A 52 10.22 -14.51 -14.73
CA ARG A 52 9.25 -15.61 -14.55
C ARG A 52 8.11 -15.42 -15.54
N GLU A 53 7.87 -16.47 -16.33
CA GLU A 53 6.93 -16.54 -17.44
C GLU A 53 5.56 -15.94 -17.08
N THR A 54 5.11 -14.95 -17.86
CA THR A 54 3.82 -14.27 -17.76
C THR A 54 2.64 -15.12 -18.22
N SER A 55 2.83 -16.39 -18.56
CA SER A 55 1.91 -17.16 -19.39
C SER A 55 0.65 -17.69 -18.68
N ASN A 56 0.50 -17.58 -17.34
CA ASN A 56 -0.57 -18.31 -16.62
C ASN A 56 -1.39 -17.51 -15.57
N MET A 57 -1.35 -16.18 -15.53
CA MET A 57 -2.11 -15.42 -14.50
C MET A 57 -3.45 -14.86 -14.96
N GLU A 58 -3.69 -14.74 -16.27
CA GLU A 58 -4.96 -14.23 -16.78
C GLU A 58 -6.01 -15.36 -16.89
N GLN A 59 -6.99 -15.37 -15.98
CA GLN A 59 -8.04 -16.40 -15.95
C GLN A 59 -9.21 -16.16 -16.91
N MET A 60 -9.42 -14.91 -17.34
CA MET A 60 -10.54 -14.46 -18.18
C MET A 60 -10.09 -13.23 -18.98
N SER A 61 -10.77 -12.84 -20.05
CA SER A 61 -10.40 -11.65 -20.85
C SER A 61 -10.71 -10.33 -20.13
N LYS A 62 -10.10 -9.20 -20.55
CA LYS A 62 -10.41 -7.86 -19.99
C LYS A 62 -11.89 -7.48 -20.13
N SER A 63 -12.52 -7.75 -21.27
CA SER A 63 -13.94 -7.47 -21.51
C SER A 63 -14.84 -8.29 -20.59
N GLU A 64 -14.53 -9.57 -20.42
CA GLU A 64 -15.25 -10.45 -19.50
C GLU A 64 -15.10 -10.01 -18.04
N THR A 65 -13.89 -9.62 -17.62
CA THR A 65 -13.66 -9.05 -16.27
C THR A 65 -14.53 -7.81 -16.04
N ILE A 66 -14.66 -6.92 -17.02
CA ILE A 66 -15.49 -5.71 -16.91
C ILE A 66 -16.97 -6.09 -16.78
N ALA A 67 -17.48 -6.97 -17.64
CA ALA A 67 -18.88 -7.39 -17.62
C ALA A 67 -19.25 -8.07 -16.29
N LEU A 68 -18.40 -8.94 -15.76
CA LEU A 68 -18.63 -9.58 -14.46
C LEU A 68 -18.51 -8.60 -13.30
N ARG A 69 -17.62 -7.61 -13.38
CA ARG A 69 -17.51 -6.55 -12.38
C ARG A 69 -18.80 -5.73 -12.32
N GLU A 70 -19.34 -5.33 -13.46
CA GLU A 70 -20.60 -4.57 -13.55
C GLU A 70 -21.79 -5.36 -12.98
N LYS A 71 -21.77 -6.68 -13.15
CA LYS A 71 -22.80 -7.58 -12.63
C LYS A 71 -22.67 -7.84 -11.13
N TYR A 72 -21.45 -7.98 -10.60
CA TYR A 72 -21.22 -8.54 -9.26
C TYR A 72 -20.62 -7.56 -8.23
N ILE A 73 -20.07 -6.42 -8.66
CA ILE A 73 -19.40 -5.46 -7.77
C ILE A 73 -20.23 -4.17 -7.67
N GLY A 74 -20.43 -3.69 -6.43
CA GLY A 74 -21.22 -2.49 -6.16
C GLY A 74 -20.67 -1.24 -6.89
N PRO A 75 -21.54 -0.35 -7.40
CA PRO A 75 -21.14 0.80 -8.21
C PRO A 75 -20.33 1.86 -7.44
N SER A 76 -20.35 1.83 -6.10
CA SER A 76 -19.51 2.67 -5.25
C SER A 76 -18.01 2.30 -5.34
N CYS A 77 -17.68 1.06 -5.70
CA CYS A 77 -16.31 0.60 -5.91
C CYS A 77 -15.83 0.97 -7.32
N GLN A 78 -15.58 2.26 -7.56
CA GLN A 78 -15.23 2.76 -8.89
C GLN A 78 -13.82 2.36 -9.32
N LEU A 79 -13.63 2.19 -10.64
CA LEU A 79 -12.31 2.03 -11.25
C LEU A 79 -11.61 3.39 -11.36
N PHE A 80 -10.30 3.42 -11.17
CA PHE A 80 -9.48 4.62 -11.37
C PHE A 80 -9.60 5.16 -12.80
N PHE A 81 -9.58 4.27 -13.80
CA PHE A 81 -9.68 4.62 -15.21
C PHE A 81 -11.01 4.13 -15.79
N LYS A 82 -12.06 4.97 -15.74
CA LYS A 82 -13.41 4.59 -16.18
C LYS A 82 -13.51 4.27 -17.67
N LYS A 83 -12.86 5.06 -18.53
CA LYS A 83 -12.99 4.95 -19.99
C LYS A 83 -12.20 3.78 -20.57
N ASP A 84 -10.99 3.57 -20.07
CA ASP A 84 -10.12 2.47 -20.48
C ASP A 84 -9.45 1.86 -19.24
N PRO A 85 -10.12 0.92 -18.55
CA PRO A 85 -9.58 0.27 -17.37
C PRO A 85 -8.26 -0.45 -17.66
N ILE A 86 -7.24 -0.26 -16.83
CA ILE A 86 -5.99 -1.02 -16.96
C ILE A 86 -6.15 -2.33 -16.18
N LYS A 87 -5.95 -3.48 -16.83
CA LYS A 87 -6.05 -4.77 -16.17
C LYS A 87 -4.68 -5.24 -15.71
N ILE A 88 -4.41 -5.02 -14.44
CA ILE A 88 -3.15 -5.44 -13.81
C ILE A 88 -3.20 -6.93 -13.50
N VAL A 89 -2.17 -7.67 -13.93
CA VAL A 89 -2.04 -9.13 -13.71
C VAL A 89 -0.84 -9.51 -12.86
N ARG A 90 0.13 -8.61 -12.69
CA ARG A 90 1.34 -8.83 -11.87
C ARG A 90 1.82 -7.52 -11.27
N ALA A 91 2.50 -7.59 -10.13
CA ALA A 91 3.24 -6.45 -9.59
C ALA A 91 4.55 -6.91 -8.92
N ARG A 92 5.56 -6.03 -8.90
CA ARG A 92 6.83 -6.26 -8.20
C ARG A 92 7.55 -4.93 -7.97
N GLY A 93 8.01 -4.71 -6.75
CA GLY A 93 8.67 -3.46 -6.37
C GLY A 93 7.74 -2.27 -6.63
N GLN A 94 8.21 -1.24 -7.29
CA GLN A 94 7.43 -0.05 -7.64
C GLN A 94 6.55 -0.21 -8.90
N TYR A 95 6.52 -1.38 -9.53
CA TYR A 95 5.85 -1.57 -10.82
C TYR A 95 4.67 -2.54 -10.76
N MET A 96 3.63 -2.21 -11.53
CA MET A 96 2.53 -3.08 -11.90
C MET A 96 2.62 -3.41 -13.39
N PHE A 97 2.10 -4.55 -13.81
CA PHE A 97 2.16 -5.03 -15.19
C PHE A 97 0.76 -5.44 -15.65
N ASP A 98 0.38 -4.98 -16.85
CA ASP A 98 -0.90 -5.32 -17.45
C ASP A 98 -0.89 -6.68 -18.16
N GLU A 99 -2.04 -7.07 -18.72
CA GLU A 99 -2.21 -8.32 -19.47
C GLU A 99 -1.33 -8.43 -20.72
N LYS A 100 -0.82 -7.29 -21.22
CA LYS A 100 0.07 -7.20 -22.39
C LYS A 100 1.55 -7.21 -22.00
N GLY A 101 1.84 -7.17 -20.70
CA GLY A 101 3.18 -7.10 -20.14
C GLY A 101 3.75 -5.68 -20.06
N ASP A 102 2.95 -4.64 -20.36
CA ASP A 102 3.38 -3.25 -20.21
C ASP A 102 3.56 -2.92 -18.72
N ALA A 103 4.66 -2.25 -18.39
CA ALA A 103 5.01 -1.89 -17.02
C ALA A 103 4.52 -0.47 -16.68
N TYR A 104 3.85 -0.34 -15.55
CA TYR A 104 3.31 0.89 -15.01
C TYR A 104 3.99 1.20 -13.68
N LEU A 105 4.60 2.39 -13.58
CA LEU A 105 5.10 2.89 -12.30
C LEU A 105 3.90 3.22 -11.40
N ASP A 106 3.88 2.64 -10.21
CA ASP A 106 2.80 2.84 -9.27
C ASP A 106 3.02 4.11 -8.44
N CYS A 107 2.21 5.13 -8.71
CA CYS A 107 2.18 6.39 -7.98
C CYS A 107 0.81 6.66 -7.32
N ILE A 108 -0.11 5.69 -7.36
CA ILE A 108 -1.52 5.89 -6.98
C ILE A 108 -1.96 4.92 -5.89
N ASN A 109 -1.34 3.74 -5.80
CA ASN A 109 -1.75 2.76 -4.82
C ASN A 109 -1.47 3.23 -3.38
N ASN A 110 -2.36 2.87 -2.46
CA ASN A 110 -2.39 3.42 -1.11
C ASN A 110 -1.19 2.97 -0.26
N VAL A 111 -1.07 1.66 0.02
CA VAL A 111 -0.13 1.13 1.01
C VAL A 111 0.75 0.04 0.41
N CYS A 112 1.90 0.45 -0.13
CA CYS A 112 2.95 -0.45 -0.63
C CYS A 112 4.34 0.11 -0.29
N HIS A 113 4.60 0.39 0.98
CA HIS A 113 5.82 1.10 1.42
C HIS A 113 7.14 0.43 1.02
N VAL A 114 7.16 -0.91 0.97
CA VAL A 114 8.34 -1.70 0.53
C VAL A 114 8.19 -2.22 -0.92
N GLY A 115 7.26 -1.63 -1.67
CA GLY A 115 6.86 -2.09 -2.99
C GLY A 115 6.00 -3.35 -2.98
N HIS A 116 5.47 -3.66 -4.14
CA HIS A 116 4.64 -4.84 -4.41
C HIS A 116 5.43 -6.13 -4.26
N CYS A 117 4.83 -7.11 -3.60
CA CYS A 117 5.32 -8.49 -3.50
C CYS A 117 6.79 -8.58 -3.07
N HIS A 118 7.20 -7.80 -2.06
CA HIS A 118 8.57 -7.84 -1.54
C HIS A 118 8.90 -9.27 -1.05
N PRO A 119 9.98 -9.92 -1.55
CA PRO A 119 10.26 -11.33 -1.29
C PRO A 119 10.30 -11.71 0.19
N ASP A 120 10.90 -10.85 1.01
CA ASP A 120 11.01 -11.10 2.45
C ASP A 120 9.66 -11.05 3.17
N VAL A 121 8.78 -10.13 2.76
CA VAL A 121 7.43 -10.00 3.32
C VAL A 121 6.57 -11.20 2.90
N VAL A 122 6.62 -11.57 1.63
CA VAL A 122 5.90 -12.74 1.11
C VAL A 122 6.36 -14.01 1.84
N LYS A 123 7.67 -14.21 1.98
CA LYS A 123 8.24 -15.36 2.69
C LYS A 123 7.78 -15.41 4.15
N ALA A 124 7.88 -14.29 4.87
CA ALA A 124 7.46 -14.22 6.27
C ALA A 124 5.97 -14.50 6.44
N ALA A 125 5.12 -13.90 5.60
CA ALA A 125 3.67 -14.12 5.62
C ALA A 125 3.30 -15.57 5.31
N CYS A 126 3.88 -16.17 4.27
CA CYS A 126 3.62 -17.57 3.92
C CYS A 126 4.05 -18.53 5.04
N ASN A 127 5.23 -18.32 5.63
CA ASN A 127 5.72 -19.14 6.74
C ASN A 127 4.77 -19.05 7.95
N GLN A 128 4.33 -17.84 8.31
CA GLN A 128 3.43 -17.64 9.44
C GLN A 128 2.06 -18.27 9.18
N ILE A 129 1.46 -18.05 8.01
CA ILE A 129 0.15 -18.60 7.65
C ILE A 129 0.16 -20.13 7.64
N ALA A 130 1.25 -20.74 7.17
CA ALA A 130 1.42 -22.19 7.18
C ALA A 130 1.59 -22.77 8.60
N THR A 131 1.97 -21.93 9.57
CA THR A 131 2.21 -22.32 10.97
C THR A 131 1.00 -22.04 11.86
N LEU A 132 0.49 -20.80 11.83
CA LEU A 132 -0.56 -20.33 12.73
C LEU A 132 -1.28 -19.10 12.15
N ASN A 133 -2.61 -19.20 12.03
CA ASN A 133 -3.51 -18.09 11.75
C ASN A 133 -4.58 -18.02 12.85
N THR A 134 -4.45 -17.09 13.78
CA THR A 134 -5.33 -16.96 14.95
C THR A 134 -5.57 -15.50 15.32
N ASN A 135 -6.59 -15.26 16.14
CA ASN A 135 -6.84 -13.93 16.71
C ASN A 135 -5.92 -13.64 17.91
N ASN A 136 -5.86 -12.37 18.30
CA ASN A 136 -5.00 -11.88 19.38
C ASN A 136 -5.39 -12.32 20.81
N ARG A 137 -6.40 -13.17 20.98
CA ARG A 137 -6.81 -13.68 22.31
C ARG A 137 -6.04 -14.92 22.73
N PHE A 138 -5.44 -15.63 21.78
CA PHE A 138 -4.55 -16.74 22.08
C PHE A 138 -3.13 -16.24 22.29
N LEU A 139 -2.44 -16.84 23.25
CA LEU A 139 -1.06 -16.49 23.57
C LEU A 139 -0.11 -17.00 22.48
N HIS A 140 0.67 -16.10 21.88
CA HIS A 140 1.76 -16.43 20.97
C HIS A 140 2.78 -15.29 20.92
N ASP A 141 4.03 -15.59 20.56
CA ASP A 141 5.15 -14.66 20.71
C ASP A 141 5.09 -13.49 19.72
N GLU A 142 4.64 -13.74 18.48
CA GLU A 142 4.76 -12.77 17.38
C GLU A 142 4.08 -11.41 17.64
N ILE A 143 2.95 -11.40 18.36
CA ILE A 143 2.26 -10.14 18.68
C ILE A 143 3.08 -9.29 19.68
N VAL A 144 3.77 -9.95 20.63
CA VAL A 144 4.61 -9.29 21.64
C VAL A 144 5.91 -8.80 21.01
N LEU A 145 6.57 -9.63 20.20
CA LEU A 145 7.79 -9.25 19.48
C LEU A 145 7.54 -8.11 18.49
N CYS A 146 6.36 -8.09 17.84
CA CYS A 146 5.95 -6.99 16.99
C CYS A 146 5.76 -5.70 17.80
N ALA A 147 5.04 -5.78 18.93
CA ALA A 147 4.84 -4.63 19.82
C ALA A 147 6.16 -4.05 20.33
N GLU A 148 7.06 -4.91 20.82
CA GLU A 148 8.40 -4.50 21.29
C GLU A 148 9.18 -3.73 20.21
N ARG A 149 9.22 -4.27 18.98
CA ARG A 149 9.91 -3.61 17.85
C ARG A 149 9.29 -2.25 17.54
N ILE A 150 7.97 -2.12 17.53
CA ILE A 150 7.29 -0.85 17.29
C ILE A 150 7.60 0.15 18.40
N LEU A 151 7.41 -0.25 19.66
CA LEU A 151 7.62 0.60 20.84
C LEU A 151 9.07 1.06 20.97
N SER A 152 10.05 0.26 20.54
CA SER A 152 11.46 0.66 20.51
C SER A 152 11.76 1.86 19.61
N THR A 153 10.85 2.21 18.70
CA THR A 153 10.97 3.39 17.81
C THR A 153 10.21 4.60 18.31
N MET A 154 9.52 4.48 19.45
CA MET A 154 8.65 5.50 20.03
C MET A 154 9.28 6.12 21.28
N PRO A 155 8.84 7.31 21.71
CA PRO A 155 9.16 7.85 23.03
C PRO A 155 8.63 6.97 24.16
N ASP A 156 9.26 7.02 25.33
CA ASP A 156 8.92 6.20 26.51
C ASP A 156 7.47 6.36 26.99
N GLU A 157 6.84 7.52 26.74
CA GLU A 157 5.43 7.75 27.09
C GLU A 157 4.46 6.92 26.24
N LEU A 158 4.89 6.45 25.07
CA LEU A 158 4.12 5.57 24.19
C LEU A 158 4.60 4.13 24.38
N SER A 159 4.08 3.47 25.43
CA SER A 159 4.56 2.16 25.91
C SER A 159 3.57 0.99 25.73
N VAL A 160 2.39 1.23 25.17
CA VAL A 160 1.34 0.20 24.97
C VAL A 160 0.79 0.24 23.56
N CYS A 161 0.66 -0.93 22.91
CA CYS A 161 0.09 -1.08 21.58
C CYS A 161 -1.28 -1.76 21.59
N TYR A 162 -2.21 -1.22 20.79
CA TYR A 162 -3.43 -1.91 20.36
C TYR A 162 -3.32 -2.23 18.87
N PHE A 163 -3.42 -3.51 18.50
CA PHE A 163 -3.45 -3.94 17.10
C PHE A 163 -4.89 -4.02 16.60
N VAL A 164 -5.14 -3.39 15.45
CA VAL A 164 -6.44 -3.33 14.76
C VAL A 164 -6.23 -3.56 13.26
N ASN A 165 -7.31 -3.79 12.50
CA ASN A 165 -7.22 -4.22 11.10
C ASN A 165 -7.14 -3.06 10.09
N SER A 166 -7.46 -1.83 10.51
CA SER A 166 -7.46 -0.68 9.62
C SER A 166 -7.15 0.63 10.34
N GLY A 167 -6.78 1.65 9.56
CA GLY A 167 -6.62 3.01 10.08
C GLY A 167 -7.93 3.61 10.61
N SER A 168 -9.07 3.24 10.03
CA SER A 168 -10.38 3.68 10.54
C SER A 168 -10.67 3.11 11.93
N GLU A 169 -10.44 1.80 12.13
CA GLU A 169 -10.57 1.17 13.46
C GLU A 169 -9.61 1.80 14.47
N ALA A 170 -8.39 2.14 14.05
CA ALA A 170 -7.41 2.81 14.90
C ALA A 170 -7.90 4.18 15.35
N ASN A 171 -8.45 4.99 14.43
CA ASN A 171 -9.00 6.30 14.75
C ASN A 171 -10.24 6.19 15.66
N ASP A 172 -11.14 5.26 15.39
CA ASP A 172 -12.33 5.02 16.21
C ASP A 172 -11.94 4.63 17.65
N LEU A 173 -10.94 3.75 17.80
CA LEU A 173 -10.43 3.36 19.11
C LEU A 173 -9.74 4.53 19.81
N ALA A 174 -8.90 5.29 19.11
CA ALA A 174 -8.19 6.44 19.67
C ALA A 174 -9.16 7.49 20.20
N ILE A 175 -10.24 7.78 19.45
CA ILE A 175 -11.30 8.69 19.88
C ILE A 175 -11.97 8.19 21.16
N ARG A 176 -12.35 6.92 21.21
CA ARG A 176 -12.98 6.32 22.42
C ARG A 176 -12.06 6.39 23.63
N LEU A 177 -10.78 6.08 23.47
CA LEU A 177 -9.78 6.18 24.54
C LEU A 177 -9.62 7.62 25.03
N ALA A 178 -9.56 8.59 24.11
CA ALA A 178 -9.46 10.00 24.47
C ALA A 178 -10.71 10.51 25.22
N GLN A 179 -11.90 10.11 24.80
CA GLN A 179 -13.16 10.45 25.48
C GLN A 179 -13.23 9.85 26.88
N ILE A 180 -12.84 8.57 27.04
CA ILE A 180 -12.81 7.91 28.35
C ILE A 180 -11.79 8.56 29.28
N HIS A 181 -10.61 8.90 28.77
CA HIS A 181 -9.54 9.49 29.57
C HIS A 181 -9.85 10.93 30.01
N THR A 182 -10.45 11.73 29.12
CA THR A 182 -10.66 13.17 29.36
C THR A 182 -12.07 13.53 29.85
N GLY A 183 -13.05 12.66 29.62
CA GLY A 183 -14.47 12.95 29.85
C GLY A 183 -15.13 13.86 28.80
N ASN A 184 -14.35 14.43 27.88
CA ASN A 184 -14.86 15.33 26.83
C ASN A 184 -15.42 14.53 25.66
N LYS A 185 -16.47 15.04 25.02
CA LYS A 185 -17.09 14.41 23.85
C LYS A 185 -16.74 15.09 22.53
N ASP A 186 -16.32 16.35 22.58
CA ASP A 186 -16.03 17.16 21.40
C ASP A 186 -14.70 16.78 20.76
N ILE A 187 -14.68 16.76 19.43
CA ILE A 187 -13.51 16.42 18.61
C ILE A 187 -13.32 17.53 17.58
N ILE A 188 -12.09 18.01 17.46
CA ILE A 188 -11.72 18.97 16.43
C ILE A 188 -11.00 18.20 15.31
N SER A 189 -11.49 18.31 14.09
CA SER A 189 -10.83 17.82 12.88
C SER A 189 -10.55 18.97 11.93
N LEU A 190 -9.54 18.80 11.07
CA LEU A 190 -9.27 19.71 9.97
C LEU A 190 -9.95 19.17 8.71
N GLU A 191 -10.46 20.07 7.87
CA GLU A 191 -10.89 19.75 6.52
C GLU A 191 -9.63 19.63 5.63
N GLN A 192 -9.60 18.61 4.77
CA GLN A 192 -8.44 18.24 3.97
C GLN A 192 -8.68 18.46 2.48
#